data_AF-A0A7C1IKU3-F1
#
_entry.id   AF-A0A7C1IKU3-F1
#
_cell.length_a   1.000
_cell.length_b   1.000
_cell.length_c   1.000
_cell.angle_alpha   90.00
_cell.angle_beta   90.00
_cell.angle_gamma   90.00
#
_symmetry.space_group_name_H-M   'P 1'
#
loop_
_entity.id
_entity.type
_entity.pdbx_description
1 polymer ?
#
loop_
_entity_poly.entity_id
_entity_poly.type
_entity_poly.pdbx_seq_one_letter_code
_entity_poly.pdbx_strand_id
1 'polypeptide(L)' 'MNKFSSFLTGAILGALVGAAAALLFTPASGDELQAQSREWVETLWSDAQRAAEEKRLELEAQLAKLKRQEL' A
#
# COMPACT_ATOMS: atom_id res chain seq x y z
N MET A 1 34.11 -26.28 -6.16
CA MET A 1 33.26 -25.07 -6.35
C MET A 1 32.34 -25.13 -7.58
N ASN A 2 32.45 -26.16 -8.41
CA ASN A 2 31.85 -26.23 -9.75
C ASN A 2 30.34 -26.52 -9.71
N LYS A 3 29.89 -27.24 -8.66
CA LYS A 3 28.48 -27.58 -8.42
C LYS A 3 27.66 -26.34 -8.04
N PHE A 4 28.23 -25.44 -7.25
CA PHE A 4 27.58 -24.20 -6.86
C PHE A 4 27.41 -23.25 -8.05
N SER A 5 28.43 -23.15 -8.93
CA SER A 5 28.32 -22.38 -10.17
C SER A 5 27.23 -22.91 -11.09
N SER A 6 27.14 -24.24 -11.26
CA SER A 6 26.09 -24.85 -12.08
C SER A 6 24.69 -24.62 -11.51
N PHE A 7 24.54 -24.64 -10.18
CA PHE A 7 23.30 -24.31 -9.51
C PHE A 7 22.91 -22.84 -9.72
N LEU A 8 23.87 -21.91 -9.59
CA LEU A 8 23.64 -20.49 -9.77
C LEU A 8 23.17 -20.18 -11.20
N THR A 9 23.80 -20.79 -12.21
CA THR A 9 23.39 -20.66 -13.61
C THR A 9 21.95 -21.17 -13.82
N GLY A 10 21.62 -22.32 -13.23
CA GLY A 10 20.25 -22.86 -13.27
C GLY A 10 19.23 -21.93 -12.58
N ALA A 11 19.59 -21.35 -11.44
CA ALA A 11 18.75 -20.41 -10.71
C ALA A 11 18.51 -19.12 -11.50
N ILE A 12 19.53 -18.57 -12.14
CA ILE A 12 19.41 -17.37 -12.99
C ILE A 12 18.52 -17.65 -14.20
N LEU A 13 18.71 -18.79 -14.89
CA LEU A 13 17.88 -19.18 -16.02
C LEU A 13 16.42 -19.42 -15.59
N GLY A 14 16.21 -20.10 -14.46
CA GLY A 14 14.88 -20.30 -13.90
C GLY A 14 14.21 -18.99 -13.52
N ALA A 15 14.95 -18.05 -12.91
CA ALA A 15 14.44 -16.73 -12.56
C ALA A 15 14.04 -15.92 -13.81
N LEU A 16 14.83 -15.97 -14.88
CA LEU A 16 14.51 -15.31 -16.15
C LEU A 16 13.23 -15.87 -16.79
N VAL A 17 13.14 -17.20 -16.91
CA VAL A 17 11.95 -17.86 -17.48
C VAL A 17 10.73 -17.61 -16.60
N GLY A 18 10.88 -17.68 -15.28
CA GLY A 18 9.81 -17.40 -14.32
C GLY A 18 9.33 -15.95 -14.39
N ALA A 19 10.25 -14.99 -14.50
CA ALA A 19 9.91 -13.57 -14.67
C ALA A 19 9.20 -13.32 -16.00
N ALA A 20 9.66 -13.93 -17.09
CA ALA A 20 9.01 -13.81 -18.40
C ALA A 20 7.60 -14.41 -18.38
N ALA A 21 7.42 -15.59 -17.76
CA ALA A 21 6.11 -16.20 -17.58
C ALA A 21 5.21 -15.33 -16.69
N ALA A 22 5.73 -14.80 -15.59
CA ALA A 22 4.98 -13.88 -14.73
C ALA A 22 4.53 -12.67 -15.54
N LEU A 23 5.41 -12.00 -16.29
CA LEU A 23 5.03 -10.84 -17.10
C LEU A 23 4.01 -11.18 -18.20
N LEU A 24 4.10 -12.37 -18.81
CA LEU A 24 3.20 -12.78 -19.88
C LEU A 24 1.80 -13.17 -19.36
N PHE A 25 1.73 -13.76 -18.18
CA PHE A 25 0.48 -14.23 -17.57
C PHE A 25 -0.09 -13.28 -16.51
N THR A 26 0.65 -12.22 -16.13
CA THR A 26 0.13 -11.22 -15.19
C THR A 26 -1.00 -10.44 -15.89
N PRO A 27 -2.21 -10.39 -15.31
CA PRO A 27 -3.39 -9.83 -15.97
C PRO A 27 -3.38 -8.29 -16.06
N ALA A 28 -2.43 -7.62 -15.41
CA ALA A 28 -2.34 -6.17 -15.34
C ALA A 28 -0.95 -5.67 -15.79
N SER A 29 -0.94 -4.58 -16.55
CA SER A 29 0.31 -3.90 -16.90
C SER A 29 0.91 -3.23 -15.64
N GLY A 30 2.24 -3.06 -15.60
CA GLY A 30 2.90 -2.42 -14.46
C GLY A 30 2.35 -1.02 -14.15
N ASP A 31 1.95 -0.29 -15.18
CA ASP A 31 1.34 1.04 -15.09
C ASP A 31 -0.05 0.99 -14.42
N GLU A 32 -0.83 -0.04 -14.72
CA GLU A 32 -2.15 -0.26 -14.14
C GLU A 32 -2.07 -0.64 -12.65
N LEU A 33 -1.06 -1.44 -12.26
CA LEU A 33 -0.79 -1.74 -10.86
C LEU A 33 -0.31 -0.49 -10.10
N GLN A 34 0.51 0.34 -10.75
CA GLN A 34 0.99 1.59 -10.17
C GLN A 34 -0.16 2.60 -9.99
N ALA A 35 -1.04 2.70 -10.99
CA ALA A 35 -2.22 3.56 -10.93
C ALA A 35 -3.15 3.13 -9.79
N GLN A 36 -3.49 1.84 -9.70
CA GLN A 36 -4.32 1.30 -8.62
C GLN A 36 -3.69 1.50 -7.24
N SER A 37 -2.38 1.29 -7.12
CA SER A 37 -1.66 1.50 -5.85
C SER A 37 -1.70 2.97 -5.41
N ARG A 38 -1.54 3.90 -6.35
CA ARG A 38 -1.64 5.34 -6.07
C ARG A 38 -3.05 5.72 -5.65
N GLU A 39 -4.06 5.28 -6.40
CA GLU A 39 -5.47 5.55 -6.10
C GLU A 39 -5.87 4.99 -4.72
N TRP A 40 -5.41 3.79 -4.38
CA TRP A 40 -5.66 3.19 -3.08
C TRP A 40 -5.04 4.01 -1.94
N VAL A 41 -3.79 4.44 -2.07
CA VAL A 41 -3.11 5.28 -1.06
C VAL A 41 -3.79 6.63 -0.92
N GLU A 42 -4.19 7.26 -2.02
CA GLU A 42 -4.86 8.56 -2.01
C GLU A 42 -6.24 8.47 -1.33
N THR A 43 -6.99 7.40 -1.62
CA THR A 43 -8.26 7.10 -0.94
C THR A 43 -8.06 6.92 0.56
N LEU A 44 -7.10 6.09 0.97
CA LEU A 44 -6.78 5.88 2.39
C LEU A 44 -6.39 7.17 3.11
N TRP A 45 -5.60 8.03 2.47
CA TRP A 45 -5.22 9.31 3.04
C TRP A 45 -6.41 10.23 3.23
N SER A 46 -7.28 10.32 2.21
CA SER A 46 -8.49 11.14 2.26
C SER A 46 -9.44 10.68 3.37
N ASP A 47 -9.61 9.37 3.54
CA ASP A 47 -10.45 8.80 4.59
C ASP A 47 -9.87 9.02 5.98
N ALA A 48 -8.55 8.88 6.13
CA ALA A 48 -7.86 9.17 7.38
C ALA A 48 -8.01 10.64 7.79
N GLN A 49 -7.89 11.57 6.83
CA GLN A 49 -8.04 13.00 7.09
C GLN A 49 -9.47 13.35 7.49
N ARG A 50 -10.47 12.80 6.81
CA ARG A 50 -11.89 12.96 7.18
C ARG A 50 -12.18 12.43 8.58
N ALA A 51 -11.69 11.24 8.91
CA ALA A 51 -11.85 10.66 10.24
C ALA A 51 -11.19 11.52 11.32
N ALA A 52 -10.00 12.08 11.05
CA ALA A 52 -9.32 12.97 11.97
C ALA A 52 -10.10 14.27 12.21
N GLU A 53 -10.65 14.88 11.16
CA GLU A 53 -11.48 16.09 11.27
C GLU A 53 -12.76 15.84 12.07
N GLU A 54 -13.45 14.74 11.78
CA GLU A 54 -14.66 14.35 12.51
C GLU A 54 -14.37 14.14 14.01
N LYS A 55 -13.28 13.45 14.34
CA LYS A 55 -12.84 13.28 15.73
C LYS A 55 -12.43 14.60 16.39
N ARG A 56 -11.83 15.52 15.64
CA ARG A 56 -11.48 16.84 16.18
C ARG A 56 -12.74 17.62 16.58
N LEU A 57 -13.74 17.65 15.71
CA LEU A 57 -15.03 18.31 15.98
C LEU A 57 -15.75 17.67 17.17
N GLU A 58 -15.74 16.34 17.27
CA GLU A 58 -16.33 15.62 18.39
C GLU A 58 -15.66 16.01 19.73
N LEU A 59 -14.32 16.04 19.76
CA LEU A 59 -13.56 16.41 20.95
C LEU A 59 -13.72 17.88 21.33
N GLU A 60 -13.77 18.79 20.36
CA GLU A 60 -14.05 20.22 20.59
C GLU A 60 -15.44 20.42 21.20
N ALA A 61 -16.45 19.68 20.73
CA ALA A 61 -17.80 19.72 21.29
C ALA A 61 -17.84 19.19 22.73
N GLN A 62 -17.11 18.10 23.02
CA GLN A 62 -16.99 17.56 24.37
C GLN A 62 -16.29 18.54 25.33
N LEU A 63 -15.19 19.18 24.90
CA LEU A 63 -14.50 20.22 25.66
C LEU A 63 -15.41 21.42 25.95
N ALA A 64 -16.18 21.88 24.96
CA ALA A 64 -17.13 22.98 25.15
C ALA A 64 -18.24 22.62 26.15
N LYS A 65 -18.68 21.35 26.18
CA LYS A 65 -19.66 20.87 27.15
C LYS A 65 -19.10 20.85 28.57
N LEU A 66 -17.87 20.36 28.75
CA LEU A 66 -17.20 20.33 30.06
C LEU A 66 -16.96 21.75 30.60
N LYS A 67 -16.45 22.67 29.77
CA LYS A 67 -16.25 24.07 30.17
C LYS A 67 -17.53 24.78 30.62
N ARG A 68 -18.69 24.39 30.08
CA ARG A 68 -20.01 24.92 30.50
C ARG A 68 -20.54 24.32 31.79
N GLN A 69 -20.02 23.17 32.24
CA GLN A 69 -20.44 22.54 33.50
C GLN A 69 -19.61 23.03 34.71
N GLU A 70 -18.44 23.62 34.49
CA GLU A 70 -17.61 24.20 35.55
C GLU A 70 -17.95 25.66 35.92
N LEU A 71 -18.87 26.31 35.19
CA LEU A 71 -19.40 27.65 35.47
C LEU A 71 -20.83 27.55 36.04
#